data_AF-A0A194X3K7-F1
#
_entry.id   AF-A0A194X3K7-F1
#
_cell.length_a   1.000
_cell.length_b   1.000
_cell.length_c   1.000
_cell.angle_alpha   90.00
_cell.angle_beta   90.00
_cell.angle_gamma   90.00
#
_symmetry.space_group_name_H-M   'P 1'
#
loop_
_entity.id
_entity.type
_entity.pdbx_description
1 polymer ?
#
loop_
_entity_poly.entity_id
_entity_poly.type
_entity_poly.pdbx_seq_one_letter_code
_entity_poly.pdbx_strand_id
1 'polypeptide(L)'
;MDIVSSASAVVGIIFSLAKVIKTCSDVQGRYQHADCTVNALRHELEILQAALQELANLMMHDASALSSRWDTSATLPLTFKDAVLGFQRTIASLEKDFELLKPTGPTLKKSEKINLLWNDDGLNKYKDQIRGQSNALNLLLQVLQT
;
A
#
# COMPACT_ATOMS: atom_id res chain seq x y z
N MET A 1 11.54 -4.79 17.89
CA MET A 1 11.71 -4.90 16.44
C MET A 1 12.78 -3.91 16.07
N ASP A 2 13.93 -4.42 15.71
CA ASP A 2 15.10 -3.66 15.27
C ASP A 2 14.84 -3.00 13.90
N ILE A 3 15.63 -1.97 13.59
CA ILE A 3 15.48 -1.15 12.38
C ILE A 3 15.58 -1.98 11.10
N VAL A 4 16.43 -3.02 11.09
CA VAL A 4 16.63 -3.92 9.94
C VAL A 4 15.41 -4.81 9.70
N SER A 5 14.82 -5.35 10.77
CA SER A 5 13.55 -6.09 10.68
C SER A 5 12.41 -5.19 10.19
N SER A 6 12.42 -3.92 10.59
CA SER A 6 11.44 -2.92 10.20
C SER A 6 11.56 -2.53 8.72
N ALA A 7 12.79 -2.32 8.23
CA ALA A 7 13.07 -2.08 6.82
C ALA A 7 12.62 -3.27 5.95
N SER A 8 12.89 -4.49 6.41
CA SER A 8 12.47 -5.72 5.71
C SER A 8 10.95 -5.84 5.61
N ALA A 9 10.21 -5.44 6.65
CA ALA A 9 8.75 -5.40 6.63
C ALA A 9 8.23 -4.37 5.62
N VAL A 10 8.85 -3.18 5.53
CA VAL A 10 8.53 -2.16 4.52
C VAL A 10 8.75 -2.70 3.10
N VAL A 11 9.86 -3.39 2.84
CA VAL A 11 10.14 -4.02 1.54
C VAL A 11 9.07 -5.05 1.17
N GLY A 12 8.59 -5.84 2.15
CA GLY A 12 7.47 -6.77 1.92
C GLY A 12 6.16 -6.07 1.53
N ILE A 13 5.90 -4.89 2.10
CA ILE A 13 4.74 -4.05 1.73
C ILE A 13 4.89 -3.54 0.30
N ILE A 14 6.07 -3.04 -0.08
CA ILE A 14 6.36 -2.57 -1.45
C ILE A 14 6.07 -3.67 -2.47
N PHE A 15 6.48 -4.91 -2.18
CA PHE A 15 6.22 -6.04 -3.08
C PHE A 15 4.73 -6.36 -3.21
N SER A 16 3.99 -6.25 -2.12
CA SER A 16 2.54 -6.48 -2.11
C SER A 16 1.80 -5.37 -2.88
N LEU A 17 2.22 -4.10 -2.73
CA LEU A 17 1.72 -2.99 -3.55
C LEU A 17 1.97 -3.21 -5.03
N ALA A 18 3.17 -3.64 -5.41
CA ALA A 18 3.50 -3.94 -6.80
C ALA A 18 2.58 -5.01 -7.41
N LYS A 19 2.20 -6.04 -6.64
CA LYS A 19 1.21 -7.04 -7.08
C LYS A 19 -0.18 -6.45 -7.28
N VAL A 20 -0.64 -5.60 -6.38
CA VAL A 20 -1.94 -4.91 -6.52
C VAL A 20 -1.93 -4.00 -7.73
N ILE A 21 -0.89 -3.19 -7.93
CA ILE A 21 -0.72 -2.30 -9.09
C ILE A 21 -0.78 -3.10 -10.39
N LYS A 22 -0.07 -4.24 -10.44
CA LYS A 22 -0.11 -5.14 -11.60
C LYS A 22 -1.51 -5.71 -11.85
N THR A 23 -2.22 -6.08 -10.78
CA THR A 23 -3.59 -6.59 -10.88
C THR A 23 -4.55 -5.49 -11.35
N CYS A 24 -4.41 -4.26 -10.86
CA CYS A 24 -5.16 -3.10 -11.36
C CYS A 24 -4.91 -2.90 -12.86
N SER A 25 -3.66 -3.02 -13.31
CA SER A 25 -3.30 -2.88 -14.73
C SER A 25 -3.89 -3.99 -15.60
N ASP A 26 -3.96 -5.24 -15.13
CA ASP A 26 -4.57 -6.36 -15.86
C ASP A 26 -6.09 -6.20 -15.98
N VAL A 27 -6.74 -5.74 -14.90
CA VAL A 27 -8.17 -5.41 -14.88
C VAL A 27 -8.45 -4.24 -15.83
N GLN A 28 -7.65 -3.17 -15.81
CA GLN A 28 -7.80 -2.03 -16.72
C GLN A 28 -7.69 -2.47 -18.18
N GLY A 29 -6.69 -3.27 -18.54
CA GLY A 29 -6.53 -3.79 -19.90
C GLY A 29 -7.71 -4.62 -20.41
N ARG A 30 -8.49 -5.22 -19.50
CA ARG A 30 -9.67 -6.03 -19.81
C ARG A 30 -10.99 -5.25 -19.81
N TYR A 31 -11.06 -4.12 -19.11
CA TYR A 31 -12.28 -3.33 -18.93
C TYR A 31 -12.03 -1.85 -19.25
N GLN A 32 -12.09 -1.50 -20.55
CA GLN A 32 -11.85 -0.13 -21.09
C GLN A 32 -12.75 0.99 -20.51
N HIS A 33 -13.75 0.68 -19.68
CA HIS A 33 -14.60 1.67 -18.99
C HIS A 33 -14.34 1.76 -17.48
N ALA A 34 -13.49 0.90 -16.90
CA ALA A 34 -13.04 0.93 -15.50
C ALA A 34 -12.04 2.05 -15.17
N ASP A 35 -11.87 2.97 -16.13
CA ASP A 35 -10.57 3.56 -16.39
C ASP A 35 -10.21 4.68 -15.40
N CYS A 36 -11.16 5.50 -14.95
CA CYS A 36 -10.81 6.65 -14.09
C CYS A 36 -10.49 6.26 -12.63
N THR A 37 -11.33 5.47 -11.97
CA THR A 37 -11.16 5.16 -10.52
C THR A 37 -10.05 4.14 -10.28
N VAL A 38 -9.93 3.12 -11.14
CA VAL A 38 -8.85 2.12 -11.03
C VAL A 38 -7.49 2.77 -11.34
N ASN A 39 -7.42 3.68 -12.32
CA ASN A 39 -6.19 4.41 -12.63
C ASN A 39 -5.84 5.40 -11.51
N ALA A 40 -6.82 6.09 -10.93
CA ALA A 40 -6.59 6.94 -9.76
C ALA A 40 -6.08 6.14 -8.55
N LEU A 41 -6.67 4.98 -8.26
CA LEU A 41 -6.21 4.10 -7.19
C LEU A 41 -4.81 3.57 -7.47
N ARG A 42 -4.55 3.12 -8.70
CA ARG A 42 -3.22 2.69 -9.14
C ARG A 42 -2.19 3.79 -8.90
N HIS A 43 -2.50 5.02 -9.28
CA HIS A 43 -1.60 6.15 -9.09
C HIS A 43 -1.32 6.42 -7.61
N GLU A 44 -2.34 6.36 -6.76
CA GLU A 44 -2.18 6.50 -5.30
C GLU A 44 -1.34 5.34 -4.71
N LEU A 45 -1.49 4.12 -5.21
CA LEU A 45 -0.65 2.97 -4.83
C LEU A 45 0.80 3.12 -5.29
N GLU A 46 1.03 3.67 -6.49
CA GLU A 46 2.38 3.96 -7.03
C GLU A 46 3.07 5.06 -6.20
N ILE A 47 2.34 6.12 -5.82
CA ILE A 47 2.85 7.16 -4.91
C ILE A 47 3.22 6.55 -3.56
N LEU A 48 2.33 5.71 -2.99
CA LEU A 48 2.61 5.06 -1.72
C LEU A 48 3.81 4.11 -1.81
N GLN A 49 3.94 3.38 -2.93
CA GLN A 49 5.08 2.51 -3.20
C GLN A 49 6.39 3.31 -3.21
N ALA A 50 6.42 4.47 -3.88
CA ALA A 50 7.58 5.34 -3.93
C ALA A 50 7.98 5.86 -2.53
N ALA A 51 7.02 6.32 -1.73
CA ALA A 51 7.26 6.79 -0.37
C ALA A 51 7.80 5.67 0.55
N LEU A 52 7.25 4.46 0.44
CA LEU A 52 7.76 3.30 1.18
C LEU A 52 9.16 2.90 0.72
N GLN A 53 9.47 3.07 -0.56
CA GLN A 53 10.79 2.74 -1.11
C GLN A 53 11.85 3.74 -0.64
N GLU A 54 11.52 5.02 -0.56
CA GLU A 54 12.36 6.04 0.06
C GLU A 54 12.58 5.74 1.55
N LEU A 55 11.53 5.37 2.27
CA LEU A 55 11.62 4.93 3.68
C LEU A 55 12.53 3.70 3.84
N ALA A 56 12.35 2.67 3.00
CA ALA A 56 13.22 1.49 3.03
C ALA A 56 14.68 1.85 2.77
N ASN A 57 14.93 2.76 1.81
CA ASN A 57 16.27 3.22 1.48
C ASN A 57 16.92 3.97 2.65
N LEU A 58 16.19 4.87 3.32
CA LEU A 58 16.64 5.57 4.51
C LEU A 58 16.93 4.61 5.67
N MET A 59 16.06 3.64 5.90
CA MET A 59 16.26 2.65 6.98
C MET A 59 17.40 1.67 6.69
N MET A 60 17.77 1.46 5.42
CA MET A 60 18.86 0.56 5.02
C MET A 60 20.21 1.28 4.89
N HIS A 61 20.25 2.48 4.32
CA HIS A 61 21.49 3.23 4.11
C HIS A 61 21.89 4.09 5.31
N ASP A 62 20.93 4.71 5.99
CA ASP A 62 21.17 5.52 7.20
C ASP A 62 20.86 4.75 8.50
N ALA A 63 20.84 3.41 8.41
CA ALA A 63 20.50 2.51 9.51
C ALA A 63 21.31 2.80 10.78
N SER A 64 22.60 3.10 10.64
CA SER A 64 23.50 3.36 11.76
C SER A 64 23.17 4.67 12.50
N ALA A 65 22.79 5.71 11.75
CA ALA A 65 22.40 7.00 12.31
C ALA A 65 20.99 6.93 12.94
N LEU A 66 20.07 6.23 12.29
CA LEU A 66 18.73 6.00 12.82
C LEU A 66 18.74 5.05 14.02
N SER A 67 19.61 4.03 14.08
CA SER A 67 19.61 3.01 15.15
C SER A 67 19.72 3.66 16.52
N SER A 68 20.59 4.67 16.67
CA SER A 68 20.73 5.38 17.95
C SER A 68 19.41 6.04 18.40
N ARG A 69 18.65 6.65 17.49
CA ARG A 69 17.34 7.25 17.78
C ARG A 69 16.23 6.21 17.95
N TRP A 70 16.31 5.14 17.17
CA TRP A 70 15.39 4.00 17.21
C TRP A 70 15.46 3.26 18.53
N ASP A 71 16.68 3.08 19.06
CA ASP A 71 16.94 2.40 20.33
C ASP A 71 16.68 3.34 21.53
N THR A 72 16.90 4.65 21.37
CA THR A 72 16.66 5.64 22.44
C THR A 72 15.16 5.91 22.65
N SER A 73 14.36 5.85 21.59
CA SER A 73 12.92 6.10 21.67
C SER A 73 12.14 4.80 21.81
N ALA A 74 11.69 4.46 23.02
CA ALA A 74 10.92 3.24 23.27
C ALA A 74 9.58 3.18 22.49
N THR A 75 9.01 4.33 22.13
CA THR A 75 7.72 4.43 21.44
C THR A 75 7.85 4.35 19.92
N LEU A 76 8.97 4.81 19.35
CA LEU A 76 9.15 4.91 17.91
C LEU A 76 9.09 3.55 17.18
N PRO A 77 9.77 2.47 17.66
CA PRO A 77 9.66 1.14 17.05
C PRO A 77 8.25 0.56 17.16
N LEU A 78 7.51 0.86 18.23
CA LEU A 78 6.15 0.37 18.45
C LEU A 78 5.18 1.06 17.49
N THR A 79 5.20 2.39 17.44
CA THR A 79 4.36 3.17 16.51
C THR A 79 4.65 2.82 15.06
N PHE A 80 5.92 2.63 14.70
CA PHE A 80 6.29 2.21 13.37
C PHE A 80 5.75 0.81 13.04
N LYS A 81 5.91 -0.14 13.96
CA LYS A 81 5.37 -1.50 13.79
C LYS A 81 3.86 -1.48 13.60
N ASP A 82 3.14 -0.70 14.40
CA ASP A 82 1.67 -0.61 14.29
C ASP A 82 1.24 0.03 12.96
N ALA A 83 1.95 1.06 12.50
CA ALA A 83 1.72 1.66 11.18
C ALA A 83 1.92 0.63 10.06
N VAL A 84 3.07 -0.06 10.04
CA VAL A 84 3.43 -1.10 9.06
C VAL A 84 2.40 -2.24 9.06
N LEU A 85 1.94 -2.69 10.22
CA LEU A 85 0.89 -3.71 10.32
C LEU A 85 -0.46 -3.20 9.76
N GLY A 86 -0.79 -1.94 9.99
CA GLY A 86 -1.96 -1.29 9.40
C GLY A 86 -1.90 -1.26 7.87
N PHE A 87 -0.74 -0.90 7.31
CA PHE A 87 -0.47 -0.96 5.88
C PHE A 87 -0.64 -2.37 5.32
N GLN A 88 -0.01 -3.37 5.94
CA GLN A 88 -0.11 -4.77 5.51
C GLN A 88 -1.57 -5.26 5.49
N ARG A 89 -2.36 -4.95 6.52
CA ARG A 89 -3.78 -5.33 6.56
C ARG A 89 -4.59 -4.65 5.45
N THR A 90 -4.33 -3.37 5.21
CA THR A 90 -5.04 -2.59 4.17
C THR A 90 -4.75 -3.15 2.79
N ILE A 91 -3.47 -3.43 2.51
CA ILE A 91 -3.05 -4.00 1.22
C ILE A 91 -3.54 -5.43 1.06
N ALA A 92 -3.52 -6.26 2.11
CA ALA A 92 -4.07 -7.61 2.04
C ALA A 92 -5.60 -7.60 1.80
N SER A 93 -6.32 -6.63 2.36
CA SER A 93 -7.74 -6.43 2.08
C SER A 93 -7.96 -6.03 0.62
N LEU A 94 -7.15 -5.09 0.13
CA LEU A 94 -7.16 -4.65 -1.25
C LEU A 94 -6.85 -5.80 -2.21
N GLU A 95 -5.80 -6.59 -1.95
CA GLU A 95 -5.46 -7.79 -2.73
C GLU A 95 -6.64 -8.76 -2.80
N LYS A 96 -7.29 -9.07 -1.68
CA LYS A 96 -8.47 -9.95 -1.65
C LYS A 96 -9.62 -9.40 -2.49
N ASP A 97 -9.93 -8.12 -2.35
CA ASP A 97 -10.99 -7.48 -3.13
C ASP A 97 -10.65 -7.53 -4.62
N PHE A 98 -9.40 -7.28 -5.01
CA PHE A 98 -8.93 -7.40 -6.40
C PHE A 98 -8.90 -8.85 -6.93
N GLU A 99 -8.63 -9.84 -6.09
CA GLU A 99 -8.66 -11.26 -6.47
C GLU A 99 -10.08 -11.76 -6.77
N LEU A 100 -11.10 -11.24 -6.06
CA LEU A 100 -12.51 -11.52 -6.39
C LEU A 100 -12.92 -11.00 -7.77
N LEU A 101 -12.14 -10.05 -8.32
CA LEU A 101 -12.34 -9.46 -9.64
C LEU A 101 -11.68 -10.28 -10.75
N LYS A 102 -10.73 -11.17 -10.40
CA LYS A 102 -10.11 -12.07 -11.38
C LYS A 102 -11.16 -13.09 -11.85
N PRO A 103 -11.40 -13.23 -13.17
CA PRO A 103 -12.42 -14.12 -13.68
C PRO A 103 -12.02 -15.59 -13.46
N THR A 104 -12.85 -16.34 -12.74
CA THR A 104 -12.68 -17.78 -12.45
C THR A 104 -13.26 -18.71 -13.54
N GLY A 105 -13.46 -18.21 -14.78
CA GLY A 105 -14.01 -19.03 -15.85
C GLY A 105 -14.24 -18.30 -17.18
N PRO A 106 -14.47 -19.06 -18.29
CA PRO A 106 -14.55 -18.53 -19.66
C PRO A 106 -15.85 -17.77 -19.98
N THR A 107 -16.84 -17.77 -19.08
CA THR A 107 -18.14 -17.13 -19.30
C THR A 107 -18.58 -16.39 -18.06
N LEU A 108 -18.38 -15.07 -18.05
CA LEU A 108 -18.99 -14.17 -17.07
C LEU A 108 -19.91 -13.22 -17.83
N LYS A 109 -21.17 -13.10 -17.37
CA LYS A 109 -22.06 -12.02 -17.76
C LYS A 109 -21.40 -10.71 -17.33
N LYS A 110 -20.77 -10.05 -18.30
CA LYS A 110 -19.88 -8.89 -18.14
C LYS A 110 -20.53 -7.71 -17.40
N SER A 111 -21.87 -7.63 -17.37
CA SER A 111 -22.62 -6.50 -16.82
C SER A 111 -22.97 -6.62 -15.33
N GLU A 112 -23.12 -7.83 -14.77
CA GLU A 112 -23.65 -7.99 -13.40
C GLU A 112 -22.56 -7.96 -12.30
N LYS A 113 -21.32 -8.37 -12.60
CA LYS A 113 -20.18 -8.25 -11.66
C LYS A 113 -19.63 -6.83 -11.59
N ILE A 114 -19.55 -6.15 -12.74
CA ILE A 114 -19.15 -4.74 -12.84
C ILE A 114 -20.04 -3.84 -11.96
N ASN A 115 -21.31 -4.19 -11.77
CA ASN A 115 -22.26 -3.43 -10.96
C ASN A 115 -22.08 -3.58 -9.43
N LEU A 116 -21.35 -4.60 -8.97
CA LEU A 116 -20.96 -4.79 -7.57
C LEU A 116 -19.52 -4.28 -7.30
N LEU A 117 -18.66 -4.36 -8.33
CA LEU A 117 -17.26 -3.92 -8.33
C LEU A 117 -17.05 -2.41 -8.22
N TRP A 118 -18.07 -1.64 -8.58
CA TRP A 118 -18.01 -0.17 -8.73
C TRP A 118 -18.74 0.57 -7.62
N ASN A 119 -18.73 0.02 -6.41
CA ASN A 119 -19.12 0.82 -5.27
C ASN A 119 -18.02 1.88 -5.08
N ASP A 120 -18.18 3.03 -5.76
CA ASP A 120 -17.26 4.17 -5.75
C ASP A 120 -16.91 4.55 -4.30
N ASP A 121 -17.86 4.33 -3.38
CA ASP A 121 -17.69 4.47 -1.93
C ASP A 121 -16.60 3.56 -1.33
N GLY A 122 -16.51 2.30 -1.76
CA GLY A 122 -15.48 1.35 -1.30
C GLY A 122 -14.09 1.72 -1.83
N LEU A 123 -14.00 2.09 -3.12
CA LEU A 123 -12.74 2.52 -3.73
C LEU A 123 -12.28 3.88 -3.17
N ASN A 124 -13.20 4.82 -2.95
CA ASN A 124 -12.90 6.10 -2.30
C ASN A 124 -12.48 5.90 -0.84
N LYS A 125 -13.08 4.96 -0.10
CA LYS A 125 -12.62 4.61 1.26
C LYS A 125 -11.19 4.08 1.25
N TYR A 126 -10.85 3.19 0.32
CA TYR A 126 -9.46 2.74 0.17
C TYR A 126 -8.52 3.88 -0.18
N LYS A 127 -8.94 4.80 -1.05
CA LYS A 127 -8.15 5.98 -1.40
C LYS A 127 -7.94 6.93 -0.21
N ASP A 128 -8.97 7.21 0.58
CA ASP A 128 -8.86 8.00 1.81
C ASP A 128 -7.96 7.31 2.84
N GLN A 129 -8.07 5.99 2.98
CA GLN A 129 -7.23 5.21 3.86
C GLN A 129 -5.77 5.22 3.41
N ILE A 130 -5.50 5.05 2.10
CA ILE A 130 -4.16 5.14 1.51
C ILE A 130 -3.57 6.53 1.70
N ARG A 131 -4.35 7.60 1.51
CA ARG A 131 -3.91 8.98 1.73
C ARG A 131 -3.59 9.27 3.19
N GLY A 132 -4.47 8.86 4.12
CA GLY A 132 -4.24 9.02 5.55
C GLY A 132 -2.99 8.26 6.00
N GLN A 133 -2.78 7.07 5.43
CA GLN A 133 -1.60 6.27 5.68
C GLN A 133 -0.33 6.89 5.07
N SER A 134 -0.38 7.40 3.85
CA SER A 134 0.74 8.11 3.20
C SER A 134 1.15 9.35 4.00
N ASN A 135 0.19 10.13 4.51
CA ASN A 135 0.45 11.24 5.41
C ASN A 135 1.10 10.79 6.72
N ALA A 136 0.61 9.71 7.33
CA ALA A 136 1.23 9.14 8.54
C ALA A 136 2.67 8.67 8.27
N LEU A 137 2.93 8.10 7.10
CA LEU A 137 4.28 7.67 6.68
C LEU A 137 5.21 8.86 6.48
N ASN A 138 4.73 9.94 5.87
CA ASN A 138 5.49 11.18 5.72
C ASN A 138 5.81 11.84 7.06
N LEU A 139 4.88 11.80 8.03
CA LEU A 139 5.16 12.27 9.39
C LEU A 139 6.21 11.41 10.10
N LEU A 140 6.13 10.08 9.95
CA LEU A 140 7.16 9.17 10.46
C LEU A 140 8.52 9.46 9.82
N LEU A 141 8.57 9.68 8.50
CA LEU A 141 9.78 10.09 7.79
C LEU A 141 10.35 11.40 8.33
N GLN A 142 9.51 12.40 8.54
CA GLN A 142 9.93 13.69 9.07
C GLN A 142 10.54 13.56 10.47
N VAL A 143 9.92 12.76 11.35
CA VAL A 143 10.45 12.47 12.71
C VAL A 143 11.76 11.68 12.67
N LEU A 144 11.97 10.83 11.66
CA LEU A 144 13.21 10.09 11.50
C LEU A 144 14.34 10.98 10.95
N GLN A 145 14.01 11.97 10.12
CA GLN A 145 14.95 12.88 9.45
C GLN A 145 15.30 14.15 10.26
N THR A 146 14.48 14.56 11.26
CA THR A 146 14.75 15.72 12.15
C THR A 146 15.50 15.30 13.40
#